data_AF-A0A8S1U0Q3-F1
#
_entry.id   AF-A0A8S1U0Q3-F1
#
_cell.length_a   1.000
_cell.length_b   1.000
_cell.length_c   1.000
_cell.angle_alpha   90.00
_cell.angle_beta   90.00
_cell.angle_gamma   90.00
#
_symmetry.space_group_name_H-M   'P 1'
#
loop_
_entity.id
_entity.type
_entity.pdbx_description
1 polymer ?
#
loop_
_entity_poly.entity_id
_entity_poly.type
_entity_poly.pdbx_seq_one_letter_code
_entity_poly.pdbx_strand_id
1 'polypeptide(L)'
;MDRLDEFVITSSTSGGTGSGLFDSLSHMLIETDFQKVRQNGFIIFPTSDMSNNIVGLYDAVLSSILMNKNFDSITVFDSKSMYDVIDHQLDLDFVVYKHLNNLVAQVISSYTGLKRINSCDNFKLFQNICPYPIIHYLISSYGKLTSINDYTRKEFEYGQFIKYLSKKSKDFINVLKILDIFLLPYY
;
A
#
# COMPACT_ATOMS: atom_id res chain seq x y z
N MET A 1 19.61 -4.59 24.68
CA MET A 1 20.00 -5.25 23.42
C MET A 1 19.09 -4.68 22.37
N ASP A 2 19.60 -3.76 21.56
CA ASP A 2 18.82 -3.15 20.49
C ASP A 2 18.57 -4.21 19.42
N ARG A 3 17.29 -4.52 19.18
CA ARG A 3 16.85 -5.56 18.25
C ARG A 3 16.18 -4.88 17.06
N LEU A 4 16.60 -5.24 15.86
CA LEU A 4 15.93 -4.82 14.63
C LEU A 4 14.65 -5.64 14.45
N ASP A 5 13.52 -4.96 14.32
CA ASP A 5 12.20 -5.62 14.31
C ASP A 5 11.59 -5.79 12.92
N GLU A 6 11.74 -4.78 12.05
CA GLU A 6 11.16 -4.78 10.72
C GLU A 6 11.89 -3.80 9.78
N PHE A 7 11.91 -4.15 8.50
CA PHE A 7 12.19 -3.26 7.39
C PHE A 7 10.88 -2.81 6.77
N VAL A 8 10.73 -1.51 6.59
CA VAL A 8 9.62 -0.91 5.87
C VAL A 8 10.17 -0.35 4.56
N ILE A 9 9.76 -0.93 3.44
CA ILE A 9 10.28 -0.57 2.12
C ILE A 9 9.14 -0.07 1.23
N THR A 10 9.32 1.11 0.64
CA THR A 10 8.36 1.74 -0.26
C THR A 10 8.90 1.73 -1.68
N SER A 11 8.15 1.19 -2.65
CA SER A 11 8.58 1.20 -4.05
C SER A 11 7.41 1.25 -5.04
N SER A 12 7.73 1.54 -6.30
CA SER A 12 6.81 1.44 -7.42
C SER A 12 7.10 0.17 -8.21
N THR A 13 6.05 -0.57 -8.57
CA THR A 13 6.16 -1.75 -9.46
C THR A 13 6.37 -1.35 -10.92
N SER A 14 6.06 -0.10 -11.28
CA SER A 14 6.34 0.47 -12.59
C SER A 14 7.69 1.17 -12.59
N GLY A 15 8.66 0.58 -13.27
CA GLY A 15 9.97 1.18 -13.53
C GLY A 15 11.10 0.22 -13.17
N GLY A 16 12.03 0.00 -14.11
CA GLY A 16 13.07 -1.03 -13.94
C GLY A 16 13.95 -0.88 -12.70
N THR A 17 14.10 0.33 -12.17
CA THR A 17 14.80 0.56 -10.90
C THR A 17 13.93 0.19 -9.69
N GLY A 18 12.66 0.62 -9.70
CA GLY A 18 11.72 0.44 -8.60
C GLY A 18 11.26 -1.01 -8.44
N SER A 19 11.13 -1.77 -9.52
CA SER A 19 10.87 -3.21 -9.46
C SER A 19 12.18 -3.98 -9.24
N GLY A 20 13.13 -3.86 -10.17
CA GLY A 20 14.33 -4.73 -10.21
C GLY A 20 15.30 -4.56 -9.04
N LEU A 21 15.70 -3.32 -8.72
CA LEU A 21 16.63 -3.11 -7.60
C LEU A 21 15.98 -3.39 -6.25
N PHE A 22 14.69 -3.10 -6.13
CA PHE A 22 13.92 -3.35 -4.91
C PHE A 22 13.83 -4.84 -4.61
N ASP A 23 13.52 -5.65 -5.60
CA ASP A 23 13.44 -7.11 -5.43
C ASP A 23 14.81 -7.70 -5.08
N SER A 24 15.87 -7.22 -5.74
CA SER A 24 17.25 -7.62 -5.43
C SER A 24 17.67 -7.20 -4.03
N LEU A 25 17.33 -6.00 -3.59
CA LEU A 25 17.62 -5.52 -2.24
C LEU A 25 16.92 -6.37 -1.17
N SER A 26 15.62 -6.62 -1.37
CA SER A 26 14.82 -7.46 -0.47
C SER A 26 15.40 -8.88 -0.37
N HIS A 27 15.80 -9.46 -1.51
CA HIS A 27 16.47 -10.76 -1.55
C HIS A 27 17.81 -10.75 -0.80
N MET A 28 18.66 -9.75 -1.06
CA MET A 28 19.95 -9.62 -0.38
C MET A 28 19.80 -9.50 1.13
N LEU A 29 18.81 -8.73 1.61
CA LEU A 29 18.54 -8.59 3.05
C LEU A 29 18.21 -9.93 3.70
N ILE A 30 17.46 -10.80 3.02
CA ILE A 30 17.14 -12.15 3.51
C ILE A 30 18.39 -13.03 3.53
N GLU A 31 19.23 -12.97 2.49
CA GLU A 31 20.42 -13.80 2.35
C GLU A 31 21.58 -13.41 3.29
N THR A 32 21.75 -12.12 3.61
CA THR A 32 22.89 -11.58 4.38
C THR A 32 22.67 -11.53 5.89
N ASP A 33 21.89 -12.47 6.46
CA ASP A 33 21.63 -12.67 7.90
C ASP A 33 20.39 -11.98 8.50
N PHE A 34 19.59 -11.22 7.74
CA PHE A 34 18.34 -10.62 8.26
C PHE A 34 17.08 -11.46 8.02
N GLN A 35 17.21 -12.77 7.77
CA GLN A 35 16.07 -13.67 7.53
C GLN A 35 15.00 -13.66 8.64
N LYS A 36 15.38 -13.33 9.89
CA LYS A 36 14.45 -13.24 11.03
C LYS A 36 13.80 -11.86 11.19
N VAL A 37 14.27 -10.87 10.44
CA VAL A 37 13.73 -9.50 10.47
C VAL A 37 12.65 -9.41 9.40
N ARG A 38 11.48 -8.92 9.81
CA ARG A 38 10.33 -8.86 8.92
C ARG A 38 10.50 -7.82 7.84
N GLN A 39 9.94 -8.07 6.66
CA GLN A 39 9.92 -7.10 5.56
C GLN A 39 8.48 -6.76 5.20
N ASN A 40 8.13 -5.48 5.35
CA ASN A 40 6.82 -4.95 5.00
C ASN A 40 6.95 -3.98 3.83
N GLY A 41 6.17 -4.24 2.78
CA GLY A 41 6.21 -3.50 1.53
C GLY A 41 5.03 -2.55 1.38
N PHE A 42 5.29 -1.32 0.98
CA PHE A 42 4.28 -0.39 0.48
C PHE A 42 4.51 -0.18 -1.01
N ILE A 43 3.62 -0.72 -1.83
CA ILE A 43 3.78 -0.75 -3.28
C ILE A 43 2.80 0.19 -3.94
N ILE A 44 3.29 0.99 -4.87
CA ILE A 44 2.46 1.72 -5.81
C ILE A 44 2.34 0.90 -7.10
N PHE A 45 1.11 0.51 -7.45
CA PHE A 45 0.78 -0.22 -8.67
C PHE A 45 0.54 0.76 -9.83
N PRO A 46 1.11 0.50 -11.03
CA PRO A 46 0.83 1.31 -12.20
C PRO A 46 -0.55 1.03 -12.77
N THR A 47 -1.17 2.08 -13.30
CA THR A 47 -2.38 1.98 -14.10
C THR A 47 -2.11 2.51 -15.50
N SER A 48 -2.73 1.90 -16.51
CA SER A 48 -2.61 2.28 -17.93
C SER A 48 -2.92 3.75 -18.18
N ASP A 49 -3.82 4.32 -17.39
CA ASP A 49 -4.34 5.68 -17.59
C ASP A 49 -3.36 6.74 -17.08
N MET A 50 -2.44 6.36 -16.19
CA MET A 50 -1.49 7.27 -15.53
C MET A 50 -0.05 7.07 -15.98
N SER A 51 0.26 5.98 -16.68
CA SER A 51 1.62 5.64 -17.09
C SER A 51 1.68 5.29 -18.58
N ASN A 52 2.51 6.00 -19.34
CA ASN A 52 2.78 5.72 -20.77
C ASN A 52 3.73 4.52 -20.96
N ASN A 53 3.98 3.73 -19.91
CA ASN A 53 4.93 2.63 -19.93
C ASN A 53 4.23 1.31 -20.24
N ILE A 54 4.28 0.90 -21.51
CA ILE A 54 3.73 -0.37 -21.98
C ILE A 54 4.44 -1.57 -21.31
N VAL A 55 5.72 -1.41 -20.96
CA VAL A 55 6.54 -2.46 -20.31
C VAL A 55 6.26 -2.56 -18.81
N GLY A 56 5.63 -1.54 -18.22
CA GLY A 56 5.36 -1.47 -16.78
C GLY A 56 4.50 -2.63 -16.26
N LEU A 57 3.69 -3.26 -17.11
CA LEU A 57 2.92 -4.46 -16.74
C LEU A 57 3.81 -5.70 -16.58
N TYR A 58 4.82 -5.89 -17.44
CA TYR A 58 5.76 -7.01 -17.31
C TYR A 58 6.59 -6.86 -16.03
N ASP A 59 7.10 -5.66 -15.78
CA ASP A 59 7.84 -5.33 -14.57
C ASP A 59 6.98 -5.54 -13.32
N ALA A 60 5.70 -5.14 -13.37
CA ALA A 60 4.79 -5.31 -12.26
C ALA A 60 4.49 -6.78 -11.97
N VAL A 61 4.24 -7.61 -12.98
CA VAL A 61 3.99 -9.05 -12.80
C VAL A 61 5.24 -9.76 -12.26
N LEU A 62 6.41 -9.51 -12.85
CA LEU A 62 7.67 -10.11 -12.39
C LEU A 62 7.96 -9.71 -10.95
N SER A 63 7.85 -8.43 -10.63
CA SER A 63 8.10 -7.92 -9.29
C SER A 63 7.12 -8.53 -8.28
N SER A 64 5.84 -8.61 -8.63
CA SER A 64 4.83 -9.25 -7.78
C SER A 64 5.17 -10.69 -7.37
N ILE A 65 5.73 -11.48 -8.29
CA ILE A 65 6.15 -12.86 -8.01
C ILE A 65 7.33 -12.90 -7.03
N LEU A 66 8.30 -12.00 -7.19
CA LEU A 66 9.47 -11.91 -6.32
C LEU A 66 9.08 -11.37 -4.94
N MET A 67 8.24 -10.35 -4.91
CA MET A 67 7.70 -9.76 -3.69
C MET A 67 6.94 -10.77 -2.85
N ASN A 68 6.13 -11.61 -3.48
CA ASN A 68 5.38 -12.66 -2.79
C ASN A 68 6.27 -13.70 -2.07
N LYS A 69 7.54 -13.83 -2.47
CA LYS A 69 8.48 -14.75 -1.83
C LYS A 69 9.25 -14.11 -0.68
N ASN A 70 9.49 -12.80 -0.77
CA ASN A 70 10.42 -12.11 0.12
C ASN A 70 9.74 -11.28 1.21
N PHE A 71 8.50 -10.84 1.01
CA PHE A 71 7.79 -9.98 1.96
C PHE A 71 6.84 -10.77 2.85
N ASP A 72 6.72 -10.33 4.12
CA ASP A 72 5.74 -10.88 5.06
C ASP A 72 4.36 -10.25 4.87
N SER A 73 4.31 -8.96 4.52
CA SER A 73 3.08 -8.26 4.21
C SER A 73 3.31 -7.17 3.18
N ILE A 74 2.34 -7.02 2.28
CA ILE A 74 2.39 -6.06 1.19
C ILE A 74 1.12 -5.22 1.23
N THR A 75 1.26 -3.92 1.44
CA THR A 75 0.15 -2.98 1.25
C THR A 75 0.23 -2.40 -0.15
N VAL A 76 -0.84 -2.60 -0.93
CA VAL A 76 -0.92 -2.13 -2.31
C VAL A 76 -1.67 -0.80 -2.37
N PHE A 77 -1.19 0.10 -3.22
CA PHE A 77 -1.82 1.36 -3.59
C PHE A 77 -2.02 1.41 -5.10
N ASP A 78 -3.25 1.58 -5.57
CA ASP A 78 -3.52 1.84 -6.99
C ASP A 78 -3.53 3.35 -7.24
N SER A 79 -2.61 3.81 -8.09
CA SER A 79 -2.44 5.24 -8.40
C SER A 79 -3.72 5.85 -8.98
N LYS A 80 -4.46 5.11 -9.80
CA LYS A 80 -5.71 5.59 -10.41
C LYS A 80 -6.82 5.71 -9.38
N SER A 81 -7.02 4.68 -8.56
CA SER A 81 -8.03 4.72 -7.50
C SER A 81 -7.74 5.84 -6.50
N MET A 82 -6.48 6.07 -6.14
CA MET A 82 -6.09 7.21 -5.30
C MET A 82 -6.39 8.56 -5.96
N TYR A 83 -6.11 8.70 -7.26
CA TYR A 83 -6.44 9.91 -8.01
C TYR A 83 -7.95 10.17 -7.97
N ASP A 84 -8.77 9.17 -8.30
CA ASP A 84 -10.22 9.29 -8.39
C ASP A 84 -10.85 9.64 -7.02
N VAL A 85 -10.29 9.08 -5.93
CA VAL A 85 -10.73 9.42 -4.56
C VAL A 85 -10.40 10.87 -4.20
N ILE A 86 -9.21 11.36 -4.54
CA ILE A 86 -8.81 12.74 -4.24
C ILE A 86 -9.66 13.72 -5.06
N ASP A 87 -9.82 13.44 -6.35
CA ASP A 87 -10.59 14.24 -7.29
C ASP A 87 -12.05 14.39 -6.82
N HIS A 88 -12.70 13.27 -6.50
CA HIS A 88 -14.10 13.25 -6.04
C HIS A 88 -14.29 13.85 -4.62
N GLN A 89 -13.31 13.76 -3.73
CA GLN A 89 -13.49 14.23 -2.34
C GLN A 89 -13.08 15.68 -2.11
N LEU A 90 -12.11 16.19 -2.87
CA LEU A 90 -11.57 17.53 -2.71
C LEU A 90 -12.04 18.49 -3.82
N ASP A 91 -12.78 18.00 -4.83
CA ASP A 91 -13.29 18.78 -5.96
C ASP A 91 -12.19 19.66 -6.59
N LEU A 92 -11.03 19.05 -6.88
CA LEU A 92 -9.87 19.74 -7.44
C LEU A 92 -9.94 19.78 -8.96
N ASP A 93 -9.48 20.86 -9.59
CA ASP A 93 -9.40 20.96 -11.05
C ASP A 93 -8.38 19.98 -11.67
N PHE A 94 -7.30 19.68 -10.93
CA PHE A 94 -6.28 18.70 -11.32
C PHE A 94 -5.54 18.14 -10.11
N VAL A 95 -5.30 16.83 -10.08
CA VAL A 95 -4.55 16.17 -9.02
C VAL A 95 -3.09 15.98 -9.42
N VAL A 96 -2.18 16.61 -8.68
CA VAL A 96 -0.72 16.49 -8.81
C VAL A 96 -0.18 15.35 -7.92
N TYR A 97 0.96 14.74 -8.28
CA TYR A 97 1.67 13.74 -7.47
C TYR A 97 1.92 14.13 -6.01
N LYS A 98 2.04 15.43 -5.70
CA LYS A 98 2.13 15.91 -4.32
C LYS A 98 0.93 15.48 -3.47
N HIS A 99 -0.29 15.49 -4.03
CA HIS A 99 -1.49 15.04 -3.32
C HIS A 99 -1.49 13.54 -3.08
N LEU A 100 -1.09 12.76 -4.09
CA LEU A 100 -0.92 11.30 -3.97
C LEU A 100 0.11 10.94 -2.89
N ASN A 101 1.28 11.59 -2.94
CA ASN A 101 2.35 11.35 -1.97
C ASN A 101 1.94 11.74 -0.54
N ASN A 102 1.19 12.83 -0.38
CA ASN A 102 0.63 13.22 0.92
C ASN A 102 -0.31 12.15 1.47
N LEU A 103 -1.13 11.54 0.60
CA LEU A 103 -2.04 10.47 0.99
C LEU A 103 -1.28 9.20 1.41
N VAL A 104 -0.30 8.76 0.62
CA VAL A 104 0.57 7.62 0.96
C VAL A 104 1.29 7.88 2.28
N ALA A 105 1.84 9.08 2.46
CA ALA A 105 2.53 9.46 3.69
C ALA A 105 1.61 9.40 4.92
N GLN A 106 0.34 9.81 4.78
CA GLN A 106 -0.65 9.70 5.86
C GLN A 106 -0.96 8.24 6.21
N VAL A 107 -1.10 7.36 5.21
CA VAL A 107 -1.33 5.93 5.43
C VAL A 107 -0.12 5.28 6.12
N ILE A 108 1.09 5.51 5.61
CA ILE A 108 2.34 4.99 6.22
C ILE A 108 2.52 5.55 7.64
N SER A 109 2.19 6.82 7.86
CA SER A 109 2.24 7.42 9.19
C SER A 109 1.25 6.76 10.15
N SER A 110 0.05 6.41 9.68
CA SER A 110 -0.96 5.72 10.48
C SER A 110 -0.52 4.29 10.82
N TYR A 111 0.08 3.59 9.86
CA TYR A 111 0.68 2.27 10.06
C TYR A 111 1.80 2.29 11.11
N THR A 112 2.75 3.21 10.96
CA THR A 112 3.91 3.32 11.87
C THR A 112 3.54 3.99 13.20
N GLY A 113 2.39 4.67 13.26
CA GLY A 113 1.90 5.38 14.44
C GLY A 113 1.68 4.49 15.65
N LEU A 114 1.18 3.26 15.45
CA LEU A 114 0.97 2.29 16.54
C LEU A 114 2.28 2.00 17.29
N LYS A 115 3.37 1.83 16.54
CA LYS A 115 4.69 1.56 17.11
C LYS A 115 5.34 2.83 17.67
N ARG A 116 5.20 3.98 17.00
CA ARG A 116 5.79 5.25 17.47
C ARG A 116 5.16 5.77 18.76
N ILE A 117 3.84 5.64 18.92
CA ILE A 117 3.11 6.25 20.04
C ILE A 117 2.95 5.27 21.20
N ASN A 118 2.52 4.04 20.90
CA ASN A 118 2.15 3.06 21.93
C ASN A 118 3.17 1.92 22.08
N SER A 119 4.28 1.95 21.32
CA SER A 119 5.26 0.86 21.25
C SER A 119 4.63 -0.50 20.97
N CYS A 120 3.47 -0.50 20.30
CA CYS A 120 2.77 -1.73 19.93
C CYS A 120 3.45 -2.36 18.72
N ASP A 121 3.66 -3.66 18.77
CA ASP A 121 4.13 -4.42 17.62
C ASP A 121 3.03 -4.57 16.58
N ASN A 122 3.27 -3.98 15.41
CA ASN A 122 2.46 -4.13 14.20
C ASN A 122 2.24 -5.61 13.81
N PHE A 123 3.15 -6.49 14.21
CA PHE A 123 3.08 -7.93 13.96
C PHE A 123 1.76 -8.58 14.39
N LYS A 124 1.28 -8.27 15.59
CA LYS A 124 0.05 -8.89 16.11
C LYS A 124 -1.18 -8.52 15.28
N LEU A 125 -1.17 -7.33 14.69
CA LEU A 125 -2.22 -6.88 13.79
C LEU A 125 -2.17 -7.68 12.48
N PHE A 126 -0.99 -7.81 11.87
CA PHE A 126 -0.84 -8.48 10.58
C PHE A 126 -1.03 -10.00 10.65
N GLN A 127 -0.59 -10.64 11.73
CA GLN A 127 -0.81 -12.08 11.92
C GLN A 127 -2.31 -12.45 11.90
N ASN A 128 -3.17 -11.56 12.39
CA ASN A 128 -4.61 -11.78 12.39
C ASN A 128 -5.27 -11.52 11.03
N ILE A 129 -4.66 -10.68 10.19
CA ILE A 129 -5.23 -10.28 8.88
C ILE A 129 -4.73 -11.19 7.75
N CYS A 130 -3.49 -11.70 7.86
CA CYS A 130 -2.85 -12.55 6.86
C CYS A 130 -2.62 -13.96 7.42
N PRO A 131 -3.64 -14.84 7.41
CA PRO A 131 -3.52 -16.19 7.97
C PRO A 131 -2.65 -17.13 7.14
N TYR A 132 -2.44 -16.83 5.85
CA TYR A 132 -1.68 -17.66 4.92
C TYR A 132 -0.50 -16.88 4.33
N PRO A 133 0.70 -17.49 4.23
CA PRO A 133 1.88 -16.84 3.67
C PRO A 133 1.72 -16.40 2.20
N ILE A 134 0.83 -17.02 1.43
CA ILE A 134 0.60 -16.67 0.01
C ILE A 134 -0.39 -15.48 -0.11
N ILE A 135 -1.22 -15.24 0.91
CA ILE A 135 -2.27 -14.21 0.89
C ILE A 135 -1.91 -13.12 1.89
N HIS A 136 -0.86 -12.38 1.59
CA HIS A 136 -0.35 -11.29 2.43
C HIS A 136 -0.48 -9.91 1.79
N TYR A 137 -1.33 -9.79 0.76
CA TYR A 137 -1.68 -8.52 0.12
C TYR A 137 -2.82 -7.84 0.87
N LEU A 138 -2.55 -6.63 1.33
CA LEU A 138 -3.42 -5.79 2.12
C LEU A 138 -3.95 -4.65 1.27
N ILE A 139 -5.26 -4.46 1.35
CA ILE A 139 -5.96 -3.36 0.72
C ILE A 139 -6.15 -2.28 1.78
N SER A 140 -5.65 -1.09 1.49
CA SER A 140 -5.83 0.07 2.36
C SER A 140 -7.12 0.82 2.00
N SER A 141 -7.85 1.22 3.03
CA SER A 141 -9.05 2.05 2.94
C SER A 141 -8.86 3.27 3.84
N TYR A 142 -9.40 4.41 3.42
CA TYR A 142 -9.18 5.67 4.13
C TYR A 142 -10.48 6.41 4.45
N GLY A 143 -10.39 7.21 5.51
CA GLY A 143 -11.46 8.09 5.95
C GLY A 143 -11.73 9.23 4.97
N LYS A 144 -12.61 10.15 5.37
CA LYS A 144 -12.89 11.35 4.58
C LYS A 144 -11.63 12.24 4.49
N LEU A 145 -11.20 12.56 3.29
CA LEU A 145 -10.18 13.58 3.04
C LEU A 145 -10.75 14.97 3.30
N THR A 146 -9.95 15.83 3.89
CA THR A 146 -10.32 17.22 4.15
C THR A 146 -9.22 18.14 3.64
N SER A 147 -9.64 19.25 3.03
CA SER A 147 -8.70 20.31 2.69
C SER A 147 -8.28 21.05 3.96
N ILE A 148 -7.07 21.60 3.96
CA ILE A 148 -6.56 22.44 5.06
C ILE A 148 -7.52 23.62 5.32
N ASN A 149 -8.13 24.14 4.26
CA ASN A 149 -9.03 25.30 4.31
C ASN A 149 -10.52 24.93 4.47
N ASP A 150 -10.84 23.66 4.71
CA ASP A 150 -12.22 23.29 5.02
C ASP A 150 -12.52 23.62 6.49
N TYR A 151 -13.30 24.69 6.70
CA TYR A 151 -13.77 25.15 8.01
C TYR A 151 -15.04 24.43 8.47
N THR A 152 -15.67 23.64 7.60
CA THR A 152 -16.93 22.91 7.89
C THR A 152 -16.68 21.48 8.39
N ARG A 153 -15.58 21.27 9.13
CA ARG A 153 -15.19 19.95 9.63
C ARG A 153 -16.25 19.41 10.59
N LYS A 154 -17.02 18.44 10.12
CA LYS A 154 -17.83 17.59 10.97
C LYS A 154 -16.98 16.41 11.42
N GLU A 155 -16.78 16.31 12.72
CA GLU A 155 -16.21 15.10 13.32
C GLU A 155 -17.20 13.96 13.12
N PHE A 156 -16.69 12.80 12.67
CA PHE A 156 -17.51 11.61 12.56
C PHE A 156 -17.58 10.92 13.91
N GLU A 157 -18.79 10.62 14.37
CA GLU A 157 -18.98 9.67 15.45
C GLU A 157 -18.49 8.27 15.03
N TYR A 158 -18.02 7.49 15.98
CA TYR A 158 -17.41 6.17 15.74
C TYR A 158 -18.25 5.25 14.86
N GLY A 159 -19.56 5.15 15.13
CA GLY A 159 -20.47 4.31 14.33
C GLY A 159 -20.65 4.80 12.89
N GLN A 160 -20.65 6.11 12.68
CA GLN A 160 -20.72 6.69 11.34
C GLN A 160 -19.42 6.48 10.57
N PHE A 161 -18.28 6.55 11.27
CA PHE A 161 -16.97 6.31 10.69
C PHE A 161 -16.79 4.85 10.22
N ILE A 162 -17.19 3.87 11.04
CA ILE A 162 -17.16 2.45 10.62
C ILE A 162 -18.05 2.23 9.40
N LYS A 163 -19.27 2.76 9.43
CA LYS A 163 -20.20 2.68 8.29
C LYS A 163 -19.65 3.37 7.05
N TYR A 164 -18.84 4.42 7.24
CA TYR A 164 -18.16 5.12 6.16
C TYR A 164 -17.06 4.25 5.53
N LEU A 165 -16.22 3.59 6.34
CA LEU A 165 -15.14 2.71 5.88
C LEU A 165 -15.65 1.43 5.23
N SER A 166 -16.78 0.88 5.70
CA SER A 166 -17.36 -0.34 5.14
C SER A 166 -17.95 -0.19 3.73
N LYS A 167 -17.95 1.03 3.14
CA LYS A 167 -18.44 1.25 1.78
C LYS A 167 -17.36 0.92 0.75
N LYS A 168 -17.64 -0.08 -0.09
CA LYS A 168 -16.80 -0.58 -1.20
C LYS A 168 -16.34 0.48 -2.21
N SER A 169 -16.94 1.67 -2.23
CA SER A 169 -16.62 2.76 -3.16
C SER A 169 -15.40 3.61 -2.74
N LYS A 170 -14.67 3.22 -1.70
CA LYS A 170 -13.61 4.04 -1.08
C LYS A 170 -12.30 3.30 -0.85
N ASP A 171 -12.25 2.03 -1.24
CA ASP A 171 -11.01 1.28 -1.19
C ASP A 171 -10.08 1.86 -2.26
N PHE A 172 -8.81 2.04 -1.94
CA PHE A 172 -7.80 2.57 -2.87
C PHE A 172 -7.47 1.60 -4.01
N ILE A 173 -8.33 0.62 -4.29
CA ILE A 173 -8.13 -0.41 -5.30
C ILE A 173 -9.49 -0.81 -5.87
N ASN A 174 -9.59 -0.78 -7.20
CA ASN A 174 -10.52 -1.65 -7.93
C ASN A 174 -10.09 -3.12 -7.73
N VAL A 175 -10.60 -3.73 -6.66
CA VAL A 175 -10.23 -5.07 -6.16
C VAL A 175 -10.20 -6.15 -7.25
N LEU A 176 -11.00 -6.00 -8.30
CA LEU A 176 -11.13 -6.94 -9.41
C LEU A 176 -9.93 -6.93 -10.38
N LYS A 177 -9.34 -5.78 -10.71
CA LYS A 177 -8.27 -5.74 -11.75
C LYS A 177 -6.92 -6.25 -11.26
N ILE A 178 -6.63 -6.01 -9.99
CA ILE A 178 -5.37 -6.42 -9.38
C ILE A 178 -5.43 -7.91 -9.05
N LEU A 179 -6.39 -8.40 -8.25
CA LEU A 179 -6.45 -9.81 -7.88
C LEU A 179 -6.48 -10.79 -9.06
N ASP A 180 -7.13 -10.43 -10.18
CA ASP A 180 -7.08 -11.26 -11.40
C ASP A 180 -5.65 -11.43 -11.91
N ILE A 181 -4.82 -10.37 -11.90
CA ILE A 181 -3.39 -10.43 -12.29
C ILE A 181 -2.57 -11.28 -11.31
N PHE A 182 -2.84 -11.19 -10.00
CA PHE A 182 -2.07 -11.89 -8.97
C PHE A 182 -2.48 -13.37 -8.77
N LEU A 183 -3.71 -13.75 -9.13
CA LEU A 183 -4.25 -15.12 -8.98
C LEU A 183 -4.21 -15.96 -10.28
N LEU A 184 -3.88 -15.35 -11.42
CA LEU A 184 -3.75 -16.03 -12.71
C LEU A 184 -2.72 -17.19 -12.79
N PRO A 185 -1.67 -17.33 -11.96
CA PRO A 185 -0.77 -18.48 -12.08
C PRO A 185 -1.38 -19.81 -11.57
N TYR A 186 -2.62 -19.81 -11.08
CA TYR A 186 -3.25 -20.98 -10.45
C TYR A 186 -4.49 -21.53 -11.19
N TYR A 187 -4.71 -21.12 -12.46
CA TYR A 187 -5.66 -21.75 -13.38
C TYR A 187 -4.97 -22.32 -14.61
#